data_AF-A0A1F4DH39-F1
#
_entry.id   AF-A0A1F4DH39-F1
#
_cell.length_a   1.000
_cell.length_b   1.000
_cell.length_c   1.000
_cell.angle_alpha   90.00
_cell.angle_beta   90.00
_cell.angle_gamma   90.00
#
_symmetry.space_group_name_H-M   'P 1'
#
loop_
_entity.id
_entity.type
_entity.pdbx_description
1 polymer ?
#
loop_
_entity_poly.entity_id
_entity_poly.type
_entity_poly.pdbx_seq_one_letter_code
_entity_poly.pdbx_strand_id
1 'polypeptide(L)'
;MAATFGEAITDSTLTRPGSGAAGSLQCLRDPLLNKGTAFSHDERARLGIDGLLPPRVESLQEQADRALENLRRKTNPLEKYRYLSALQIENETVFYRVVLDHLEEMLPIIYTPTVGEACIEWSRIYERPRGLYIAAQHRGRVAELLGNWPRSHAVLSVPAKLVLASVPP
;
A
#
# COMPACT_ATOMS: atom_id res chain seq x y z
N MET A 1 18.19 -7.69 22.33
CA MET A 1 18.35 -8.73 21.29
C MET A 1 17.44 -8.34 20.13
N ALA A 2 17.95 -7.49 19.25
CA ALA A 2 17.20 -6.89 18.15
C ALA A 2 17.16 -7.89 16.99
N ALA A 3 15.97 -8.41 16.66
CA ALA A 3 15.79 -9.24 15.48
C ALA A 3 15.75 -8.35 14.25
N THR A 4 16.76 -8.48 13.41
CA THR A 4 16.93 -7.83 12.11
C THR A 4 15.83 -8.31 11.15
N PHE A 5 14.71 -7.60 11.07
CA PHE A 5 13.63 -7.87 10.12
C PHE A 5 13.96 -7.40 8.68
N GLY A 6 15.21 -6.95 8.45
CA GLY A 6 15.66 -6.32 7.20
C GLY A 6 16.37 -7.25 6.21
N GLU A 7 16.71 -8.49 6.57
CA GLU A 7 17.54 -9.38 5.71
C GLU A 7 16.72 -10.38 4.87
N ALA A 8 15.42 -10.54 5.11
CA ALA A 8 14.63 -11.61 4.49
C ALA A 8 14.07 -11.27 3.09
N ILE A 9 14.24 -10.03 2.58
CA ILE A 9 13.73 -9.61 1.26
C ILE A 9 14.87 -9.34 0.25
N THR A 10 16.02 -9.97 0.46
CA THR A 10 17.17 -9.89 -0.44
C THR A 10 17.77 -11.28 -0.62
N ASP A 11 17.24 -12.08 -1.57
CA ASP A 11 18.10 -12.71 -2.59
C ASP A 11 17.40 -13.61 -3.62
N SER A 12 16.16 -14.09 -3.44
CA SER A 12 15.66 -15.20 -4.28
C SER A 12 14.44 -14.95 -5.18
N THR A 13 13.81 -13.77 -5.14
CA THR A 13 12.58 -13.49 -5.92
C THR A 13 12.71 -12.40 -6.98
N LEU A 14 13.88 -11.80 -7.17
CA LEU A 14 14.11 -10.87 -8.27
C LEU A 14 14.39 -11.65 -9.58
N THR A 15 13.45 -12.49 -10.00
CA THR A 15 13.39 -13.00 -11.37
C THR A 15 13.33 -11.77 -12.27
N ARG A 16 14.36 -11.59 -13.12
CA ARG A 16 14.52 -10.43 -14.01
C ARG A 16 13.16 -9.97 -14.55
N PRO A 17 12.61 -8.82 -14.14
CA PRO A 17 11.54 -8.21 -14.92
C PRO A 17 12.18 -7.94 -16.29
N GLY A 18 11.53 -8.41 -17.35
CA GLY A 18 12.09 -8.48 -18.71
C GLY A 18 12.92 -7.23 -19.04
N SER A 19 14.13 -7.44 -19.56
CA SER A 19 15.07 -6.38 -19.91
C SER A 19 14.44 -5.38 -20.89
N GLY A 20 13.88 -4.31 -20.36
CA GLY A 20 13.20 -3.26 -21.10
C GLY A 20 12.65 -2.19 -20.15
N ALA A 21 12.50 -0.96 -20.65
CA ALA A 21 11.99 0.18 -19.88
C ALA A 21 10.61 -0.05 -19.25
N ALA A 22 9.85 -1.04 -19.75
CA ALA A 22 8.59 -1.45 -19.16
C ALA A 22 8.77 -2.19 -17.81
N GLY A 23 9.85 -2.97 -17.65
CA GLY A 23 10.15 -3.70 -16.41
C GLY A 23 10.65 -2.78 -15.29
N SER A 24 11.43 -1.76 -15.63
CA SER A 24 11.96 -0.78 -14.67
C SER A 24 10.87 0.14 -14.09
N LEU A 25 9.86 0.50 -14.87
CA LEU A 25 8.69 1.24 -14.36
C LEU A 25 7.72 0.33 -13.59
N GLN A 26 7.67 -0.97 -13.90
CA GLN A 26 6.81 -1.91 -13.18
C GLN A 26 7.24 -2.08 -11.73
N CYS A 27 8.55 -2.14 -11.43
CA CYS A 27 9.00 -2.27 -10.05
C CYS A 27 8.70 -1.04 -9.18
N LEU A 28 8.62 0.15 -9.79
CA LEU A 28 8.20 1.39 -9.10
C LEU A 28 6.68 1.48 -8.92
N ARG A 29 5.91 0.74 -9.73
CA ARG A 29 4.44 0.73 -9.68
C ARG A 29 3.86 -0.37 -8.80
N ASP A 30 4.61 -1.43 -8.56
CA ASP A 30 4.20 -2.52 -7.65
C ASP A 30 4.46 -2.10 -6.19
N PRO A 31 3.41 -1.94 -5.36
CA PRO A 31 3.55 -1.51 -3.98
C PRO A 31 4.41 -2.44 -3.12
N LEU A 32 4.51 -3.73 -3.49
CA LEU A 32 5.28 -4.74 -2.76
C LEU A 32 6.77 -4.70 -3.10
N LEU A 33 7.11 -4.30 -4.32
CA LEU A 33 8.49 -4.24 -4.80
C LEU A 33 9.09 -2.84 -4.68
N ASN A 34 8.23 -1.82 -4.61
CA ASN A 34 8.66 -0.43 -4.57
C ASN A 34 9.33 -0.11 -3.23
N LYS A 35 10.64 0.18 -3.29
CA LYS A 35 11.42 0.72 -2.15
C LYS A 35 11.54 2.25 -2.18
N GLY A 36 10.99 2.92 -3.20
CA GLY A 36 11.09 4.37 -3.37
C GLY A 36 12.54 4.85 -3.36
N THR A 37 12.87 5.81 -2.49
CA THR A 37 14.23 6.33 -2.31
C THR A 37 15.20 5.37 -1.63
N ALA A 38 14.74 4.21 -1.13
CA ALA A 38 15.58 3.22 -0.45
C ALA A 38 16.27 2.22 -1.39
N PHE A 39 16.06 2.31 -2.70
CA PHE A 39 16.89 1.56 -3.66
C PHE A 39 18.34 2.06 -3.61
N SER A 40 19.27 1.12 -3.38
CA SER A 40 20.72 1.37 -3.47
C SER A 40 21.14 1.73 -4.90
N HIS A 41 22.28 2.40 -5.06
CA HIS A 41 22.81 2.75 -6.38
C HIS A 41 22.99 1.51 -7.28
N ASP A 42 23.46 0.40 -6.72
CA ASP A 42 23.64 -0.85 -7.46
C ASP A 42 22.31 -1.49 -7.88
N GLU A 43 21.27 -1.43 -7.04
CA GLU A 43 19.92 -1.86 -7.44
C GLU A 43 19.36 -0.96 -8.54
N ARG A 44 19.57 0.36 -8.46
CA ARG A 44 19.08 1.31 -9.47
C ARG A 44 19.70 1.07 -10.84
N ALA A 45 21.02 0.85 -10.88
CA ALA A 45 21.74 0.50 -12.09
C ALA A 45 21.27 -0.84 -12.68
N ARG A 46 21.11 -1.86 -11.83
CA ARG A 46 20.64 -3.20 -12.26
C ARG A 46 19.20 -3.20 -12.77
N LEU A 47 18.32 -2.42 -12.14
CA LEU A 47 16.91 -2.30 -12.50
C LEU A 47 16.66 -1.29 -13.63
N GLY A 48 17.67 -0.50 -14.04
CA GLY A 48 17.51 0.53 -15.07
C GLY A 48 16.57 1.67 -14.64
N ILE A 49 16.55 1.98 -13.34
CA ILE A 49 15.77 3.09 -12.75
C ILE A 49 16.65 4.29 -12.38
N ASP A 50 17.90 4.29 -12.83
CA ASP A 50 18.80 5.41 -12.62
C ASP A 50 18.27 6.66 -13.34
N GLY A 51 18.32 7.81 -12.66
CA GLY A 51 17.69 9.06 -13.10
C GLY A 51 16.17 9.17 -12.92
N LEU A 52 15.45 8.10 -12.56
CA LEU A 52 14.00 8.14 -12.26
C LEU A 52 13.69 8.52 -10.80
N LEU A 53 14.71 8.47 -9.93
CA LEU A 53 14.60 8.76 -8.51
C LEU A 53 15.63 9.83 -8.10
N PRO A 54 15.33 10.65 -7.07
CA PRO A 54 16.30 11.58 -6.51
C PRO A 54 17.61 10.88 -6.13
N PRO A 55 18.79 11.53 -6.26
CA PRO A 55 20.09 10.88 -6.05
C PRO A 55 20.32 10.41 -4.61
N ARG A 56 19.62 10.99 -3.62
CA ARG A 56 19.71 10.57 -2.22
C ARG A 56 19.12 9.16 -2.06
N VAL A 57 19.88 8.30 -1.39
CA VAL A 57 19.38 7.02 -0.87
C VAL A 57 18.95 7.26 0.57
N GLU A 58 17.69 6.95 0.88
CA GLU A 58 17.12 7.06 2.22
C GLU A 58 16.96 5.66 2.84
N SER A 59 17.12 5.55 4.15
CA SER A 59 16.75 4.36 4.90
C SER A 59 15.23 4.23 5.03
N LEU A 60 14.75 3.02 5.31
CA LEU A 60 13.32 2.77 5.59
C LEU A 60 12.82 3.65 6.74
N GLN A 61 13.65 3.89 7.76
CA GLN A 61 13.29 4.73 8.90
C GLN A 61 13.14 6.20 8.49
N GLU A 62 14.07 6.76 7.71
CA GLU A 62 13.96 8.14 7.22
C GLU A 62 12.69 8.34 6.36
N GLN A 63 12.33 7.35 5.54
CA GLN A 63 11.08 7.37 4.78
C GLN A 63 9.85 7.34 5.68
N ALA A 64 9.86 6.48 6.71
CA ALA A 64 8.78 6.37 7.68
C ALA A 64 8.61 7.67 8.48
N ASP A 65 9.71 8.26 8.95
CA ASP A 65 9.70 9.52 9.70
C ASP A 65 9.14 10.66 8.84
N ARG A 66 9.56 10.76 7.58
CA ARG A 66 9.02 11.73 6.61
C ARG A 66 7.52 11.51 6.35
N ALA A 67 7.09 10.26 6.22
CA ALA A 67 5.68 9.94 6.02
C ALA A 67 4.84 10.32 7.26
N LEU A 68 5.35 10.02 8.46
CA LEU A 68 4.71 10.36 9.72
C LEU A 68 4.60 11.89 9.92
N GLU A 69 5.66 12.64 9.59
CA GLU A 69 5.62 14.10 9.67
C GLU A 69 4.54 14.68 8.75
N ASN A 70 4.47 14.20 7.51
CA ASN A 70 3.44 14.62 6.55
C ASN A 70 2.02 14.27 7.03
N LEU A 71 1.86 13.10 7.65
CA LEU A 71 0.59 12.68 8.25
C LEU A 71 0.18 13.60 9.42
N ARG A 72 1.11 13.94 10.31
CA ARG A 72 0.85 14.79 11.49
C ARG A 72 0.53 16.24 11.12
N ARG A 73 1.03 16.73 9.98
CA ARG A 73 0.66 18.04 9.43
C ARG A 73 -0.80 18.12 8.96
N LYS A 74 -1.46 16.98 8.72
CA LYS A 74 -2.87 16.93 8.32
C LYS A 74 -3.75 17.09 9.56
N THR A 75 -4.73 17.98 9.50
CA THR A 75 -5.63 18.25 10.63
C THR A 75 -6.89 17.39 10.60
N ASN A 76 -7.42 17.11 9.41
CA ASN A 76 -8.65 16.33 9.24
C ASN A 76 -8.36 14.80 9.30
N PRO A 77 -9.06 14.02 10.14
CA PRO A 77 -8.95 12.56 10.17
C PRO A 77 -9.18 11.88 8.80
N LEU A 78 -10.13 12.38 8.00
CA LEU A 78 -10.40 11.84 6.66
C LEU A 78 -9.23 12.07 5.70
N GLU A 79 -8.57 13.22 5.79
CA GLU A 79 -7.36 13.48 5.00
C GLU A 79 -6.19 12.61 5.45
N LYS A 80 -6.06 12.34 6.75
CA LYS A 80 -5.08 11.38 7.28
C LYS A 80 -5.35 9.97 6.73
N TYR A 81 -6.61 9.55 6.70
CA TYR A 81 -7.01 8.26 6.11
C TYR A 81 -6.67 8.17 4.62
N ARG A 82 -6.95 9.24 3.85
CA ARG A 82 -6.58 9.32 2.43
C ARG A 82 -5.07 9.23 2.23
N TYR A 83 -4.29 9.96 3.03
CA TYR A 83 -2.84 9.91 2.97
C TYR A 83 -2.28 8.51 3.25
N LEU A 84 -2.74 7.85 4.33
CA LEU A 84 -2.35 6.48 4.64
C LEU A 84 -2.78 5.48 3.55
N SER A 85 -3.96 5.68 2.97
CA SER A 85 -4.44 4.85 1.88
C SER A 85 -3.59 5.00 0.61
N ALA A 86 -3.20 6.23 0.27
CA ALA A 86 -2.29 6.50 -0.84
C ALA A 86 -0.91 5.89 -0.58
N LEU A 87 -0.36 6.06 0.62
CA LEU A 87 0.93 5.50 1.02
C LEU A 87 0.94 3.97 0.89
N GLN A 88 -0.12 3.29 1.33
CA GLN A 88 -0.24 1.83 1.19
C GLN A 88 -0.23 1.38 -0.29
N ILE A 89 -0.81 2.17 -1.19
CA ILE A 89 -0.82 1.86 -2.63
C ILE A 89 0.52 2.18 -3.30
N GLU A 90 1.28 3.13 -2.78
CA GLU A 90 2.59 3.47 -3.34
C GLU A 90 3.70 2.55 -2.82
N ASN A 91 3.74 2.32 -1.50
CA ASN A 91 4.75 1.53 -0.83
C ASN A 91 4.16 0.88 0.42
N GLU A 92 3.85 -0.40 0.29
CA GLU A 92 3.21 -1.18 1.35
C GLU A 92 4.16 -1.41 2.54
N THR A 93 5.48 -1.48 2.29
CA THR A 93 6.50 -1.67 3.33
C THR A 93 6.59 -0.46 4.26
N VAL A 94 6.63 0.77 3.71
CA VAL A 94 6.66 2.00 4.51
C VAL A 94 5.35 2.18 5.27
N PHE A 95 4.21 1.87 4.64
CA PHE A 95 2.92 1.91 5.30
C PHE A 95 2.89 1.01 6.55
N TYR A 96 3.25 -0.27 6.41
CA TYR A 96 3.25 -1.19 7.56
C TYR A 96 4.27 -0.78 8.61
N ARG A 97 5.42 -0.23 8.21
CA ARG A 97 6.41 0.29 9.16
C ARG A 97 5.82 1.40 10.03
N VAL A 98 5.21 2.41 9.40
CA VAL A 98 4.59 3.55 10.12
C VAL A 98 3.45 3.08 11.04
N VAL A 99 2.60 2.16 10.55
CA VAL A 99 1.48 1.64 11.35
C VAL A 99 1.94 0.82 12.54
N LEU A 100 2.97 -0.02 12.38
CA LEU A 100 3.48 -0.82 13.48
C LEU A 100 4.23 0.02 14.52
N ASP A 101 5.02 1.01 14.07
CA ASP A 101 5.79 1.87 14.97
C ASP A 101 4.88 2.85 15.77
N HIS A 102 3.71 3.22 15.22
CA HIS A 102 2.78 4.19 15.82
C HIS A 102 1.34 3.66 15.93
N LEU A 103 1.18 2.39 16.30
CA LEU A 103 -0.10 1.69 16.25
C LEU A 103 -1.23 2.42 16.99
N GLU A 104 -0.99 2.92 18.20
CA GLU A 104 -1.99 3.64 19.00
C GLU A 104 -2.49 4.93 18.32
N GLU A 105 -1.62 5.67 17.63
CA GLU A 105 -1.96 6.88 16.89
C GLU A 105 -2.65 6.53 15.56
N MET A 106 -2.27 5.42 14.92
CA MET A 106 -2.79 5.02 13.61
C MET A 106 -4.15 4.32 13.67
N LEU A 107 -4.40 3.49 14.68
CA LEU A 107 -5.64 2.70 14.82
C LEU A 107 -6.94 3.53 14.65
N PRO A 108 -7.14 4.67 15.33
CA PRO A 108 -8.38 5.45 15.16
C PRO A 108 -8.54 6.04 13.74
N ILE A 109 -7.45 6.16 12.97
CA ILE A 109 -7.46 6.67 11.60
C ILE A 109 -7.77 5.52 10.62
N ILE A 110 -7.08 4.38 10.73
CA ILE A 110 -7.24 3.25 9.79
C ILE A 110 -8.45 2.36 10.12
N TYR A 111 -9.00 2.49 11.32
CA TYR A 111 -10.16 1.76 11.80
C TYR A 111 -11.23 2.72 12.34
N THR A 112 -12.05 2.27 13.30
CA THR A 112 -13.11 3.09 13.90
C THR A 112 -12.51 4.23 14.72
N PRO A 113 -13.06 5.46 14.63
CA PRO A 113 -14.28 5.85 13.91
C PRO A 113 -14.08 6.30 12.46
N THR A 114 -12.87 6.70 12.04
CA THR A 114 -12.63 7.36 10.75
C THR A 114 -12.93 6.49 9.54
N VAL A 115 -12.74 5.16 9.63
CA VAL A 115 -13.09 4.24 8.55
C VAL A 115 -14.60 4.28 8.22
N GLY A 116 -15.45 4.53 9.21
CA GLY A 116 -16.91 4.64 9.00
C GLY A 116 -17.27 5.88 8.17
N GLU A 117 -16.66 7.02 8.49
CA GLU A 117 -16.79 8.25 7.70
C GLU A 117 -16.23 8.05 6.27
N ALA A 118 -15.08 7.39 6.15
CA ALA A 118 -14.49 7.04 4.86
C ALA A 118 -15.38 6.11 4.03
N CYS A 119 -16.16 5.22 4.66
CA CYS A 119 -17.13 4.38 3.97
C CYS A 119 -18.32 5.16 3.42
N ILE A 120 -18.83 6.16 4.16
CA ILE A 120 -19.91 7.04 3.71
C ILE A 120 -19.44 7.86 2.50
N GLU A 121 -18.25 8.45 2.61
CA GLU A 121 -17.68 9.32 1.58
C GLU A 121 -16.88 8.54 0.51
N TRP A 122 -16.93 7.20 0.51
CA TRP A 122 -16.05 6.35 -0.30
C TRP A 122 -16.10 6.70 -1.79
N SER A 123 -17.30 6.98 -2.32
CA SER A 123 -17.49 7.36 -3.72
C SER A 123 -16.79 8.68 -4.09
N ARG A 124 -16.59 9.59 -3.14
CA ARG A 124 -15.96 10.90 -3.34
C ARG A 124 -14.44 10.86 -3.14
N ILE A 125 -13.97 10.04 -2.19
CA ILE A 125 -12.54 9.90 -1.87
C ILE A 125 -11.85 8.78 -2.65
N TYR A 126 -12.57 8.12 -3.56
CA TYR A 126 -12.04 7.03 -4.37
C TYR A 126 -10.91 7.51 -5.29
N GLU A 127 -9.72 6.89 -5.15
CA GLU A 127 -8.55 7.23 -5.97
C GLU A 127 -8.12 6.05 -6.85
N ARG A 128 -7.86 4.88 -6.26
CA ARG A 128 -7.45 3.67 -6.98
C ARG A 128 -8.18 2.43 -6.45
N PRO A 129 -8.47 1.44 -7.33
CA PRO A 129 -9.16 0.23 -6.90
C PRO A 129 -8.30 -0.55 -5.93
N ARG A 130 -8.88 -0.94 -4.79
CA ARG A 130 -8.27 -1.87 -3.82
C ARG A 130 -9.17 -3.09 -3.65
N GLY A 131 -8.58 -4.27 -3.83
CA GLY A 131 -9.32 -5.53 -3.74
C GLY A 131 -10.18 -5.80 -4.97
N LEU A 132 -11.12 -6.74 -4.80
CA LEU A 132 -12.03 -7.18 -5.84
C LEU A 132 -13.48 -6.87 -5.42
N TYR A 133 -14.23 -6.24 -6.31
CA TYR A 133 -15.64 -5.90 -6.08
C TYR A 133 -16.55 -6.94 -6.72
N ILE A 134 -17.30 -7.69 -5.90
CA ILE A 134 -18.28 -8.67 -6.36
C ILE A 134 -19.68 -8.21 -5.95
N ALA A 135 -20.50 -7.88 -6.95
CA ALA A 135 -21.89 -7.48 -6.76
C ALA A 135 -22.85 -8.64 -7.09
N ALA A 136 -24.10 -8.53 -6.63
CA ALA A 136 -25.13 -9.55 -6.90
C ALA A 136 -25.34 -9.82 -8.41
N GLN A 137 -25.15 -8.81 -9.26
CA GLN A 137 -25.20 -8.91 -10.72
C GLN A 137 -24.10 -9.79 -11.34
N HIS A 138 -23.07 -10.14 -10.58
CA HIS A 138 -21.99 -11.04 -11.01
C HIS A 138 -22.27 -12.52 -10.69
N ARG A 139 -23.50 -12.84 -10.24
CA ARG A 139 -23.93 -14.22 -9.99
C ARG A 139 -23.68 -15.09 -11.22
N GLY A 140 -23.00 -16.23 -11.03
CA GLY A 140 -22.61 -17.14 -12.11
C GLY A 140 -21.26 -16.82 -12.76
N ARG A 141 -20.67 -15.63 -12.55
CA ARG A 141 -19.35 -15.22 -13.07
C ARG A 141 -18.30 -15.00 -11.98
N VAL A 142 -18.57 -15.40 -10.74
CA VAL A 142 -17.68 -15.15 -9.59
C VAL A 142 -16.30 -15.78 -9.79
N ALA A 143 -16.23 -17.02 -10.29
CA ALA A 143 -14.97 -17.72 -10.53
C ALA A 143 -14.10 -17.02 -11.60
N GLU A 144 -14.73 -16.52 -12.67
CA GLU A 144 -14.06 -15.73 -13.71
C GLU A 144 -13.47 -14.44 -13.13
N LEU A 145 -14.26 -13.70 -12.34
CA LEU A 145 -13.81 -12.45 -11.71
C LEU A 145 -12.67 -12.67 -10.71
N LEU A 146 -12.67 -13.79 -9.99
CA LEU A 146 -11.56 -14.18 -9.12
C LEU A 146 -10.29 -14.48 -9.92
N GLY A 147 -10.41 -15.01 -11.14
CA GLY A 147 -9.30 -15.24 -12.06
C GLY A 147 -8.63 -13.95 -12.56
N ASN A 148 -9.31 -12.81 -12.51
CA ASN A 148 -8.72 -11.51 -12.85
C ASN A 148 -7.79 -10.97 -11.75
N TRP A 149 -7.80 -11.55 -10.56
CA TRP A 149 -6.95 -11.10 -9.47
C TRP A 149 -5.49 -11.52 -9.74
N PRO A 150 -4.52 -10.58 -9.75
CA PRO A 150 -3.16 -10.86 -10.19
C PRO A 150 -2.35 -11.70 -9.20
N ARG A 151 -2.89 -11.98 -8.00
CA ARG A 151 -2.19 -12.73 -6.94
C ARG A 151 -2.86 -14.07 -6.68
N SER A 152 -2.05 -15.11 -6.55
CA SER A 152 -2.50 -16.50 -6.47
C SER A 152 -2.80 -17.02 -5.06
N HIS A 153 -2.58 -16.23 -4.01
CA HIS A 153 -2.67 -16.72 -2.62
C HIS A 153 -3.51 -15.80 -1.71
N ALA A 154 -4.33 -16.43 -0.88
CA ALA A 154 -5.19 -15.90 0.21
C ALA A 154 -6.05 -14.67 -0.15
N VAL A 155 -7.36 -14.91 -0.37
CA VAL A 155 -8.37 -13.85 -0.51
C VAL A 155 -9.16 -13.73 0.79
N LEU A 156 -8.99 -12.62 1.52
CA LEU A 156 -9.89 -12.26 2.62
C LEU A 156 -11.13 -11.60 2.03
N SER A 157 -12.29 -12.25 2.13
CA SER A 157 -13.56 -11.68 1.71
C SER A 157 -14.27 -11.04 2.91
N VAL A 158 -14.55 -9.75 2.82
CA VAL A 158 -15.33 -9.01 3.82
C VAL A 158 -16.67 -8.61 3.19
N PRO A 159 -17.82 -9.12 3.69
CA PRO A 159 -19.11 -8.74 3.16
C PRO A 159 -19.45 -7.30 3.57
N ALA A 160 -19.69 -6.43 2.58
CA ALA A 160 -20.00 -5.01 2.80
C ALA A 160 -21.22 -4.76 3.71
N LYS A 161 -22.14 -5.73 3.80
CA LYS A 161 -23.33 -5.66 4.67
C LYS A 161 -22.99 -5.49 6.15
N LEU A 162 -21.79 -5.91 6.59
CA LEU A 162 -21.38 -5.84 8.00
C LEU A 162 -20.92 -4.43 8.41
N VAL A 163 -20.37 -3.64 7.48
CA VAL A 163 -19.74 -2.35 7.79
C VAL A 163 -20.77 -1.23 8.02
N LEU A 164 -21.89 -1.26 7.29
CA LEU A 164 -22.93 -0.23 7.38
C LEU A 164 -23.85 -0.38 8.60
N ALA A 165 -23.80 -1.50 9.32
CA ALA A 165 -24.67 -1.73 10.48
C ALA A 165 -24.15 -1.07 11.78
N SER A 166 -22.91 -0.58 11.80
CA SER A 166 -22.31 0.02 13.01
C SER A 166 -22.17 1.54 12.94
N VAL A 167 -22.67 2.20 11.89
CA VAL A 167 -22.62 3.66 11.76
C VAL A 167 -24.01 4.21 12.10
N PRO A 168 -24.16 4.96 13.22
CA PRO A 168 -25.44 5.57 13.55
C PRO A 168 -25.87 6.56 12.46
N PRO A 169 -27.19 6.76 12.29
CA PRO A 169 -27.76 7.62 11.23
C PRO A 169 -27.38 9.10 11.37
#